data_AF-A0A6L2Q9T8-F1
#
_entry.id   AF-A0A6L2Q9T8-F1
#
_cell.length_a   1.000
_cell.length_b   1.000
_cell.length_c   1.000
_cell.angle_alpha   90.00
_cell.angle_beta   90.00
_cell.angle_gamma   90.00
#
_symmetry.space_group_name_H-M   'P 1'
#
loop_
_entity.id
_entity.type
_entity.pdbx_description
1 polymer ?
#
loop_
_entity_poly.entity_id
_entity_poly.type
_entity_poly.pdbx_seq_one_letter_code
_entity_poly.pdbx_strand_id
1 'polypeptide(L)'
;LGISDRRVWYTLHEDLHLHPYKIQMVQGLLPLDLIQEVQFCSKLLLVIDTNSEILHHLIMSDKAHFHFMDTPINRTSDTGQKKIHTY
;
A
#
# COMPACT_ATOMS: atom_id res chain seq x y z
N LEU A 1 -6.29 -18.32 -18.63
CA LEU A 1 -4.97 -18.98 -18.47
C LEU A 1 -5.06 -20.48 -18.19
N GLY A 2 -6.18 -21.03 -17.67
CA GLY A 2 -6.40 -22.49 -17.63
C GLY A 2 -5.46 -23.28 -16.70
N ILE A 3 -4.75 -22.59 -15.81
CA ILE A 3 -3.84 -23.19 -14.84
C ILE A 3 -4.64 -23.46 -13.56
N SER A 4 -4.44 -24.63 -12.95
CA SER A 4 -5.09 -24.96 -11.67
C SER A 4 -4.40 -24.27 -10.49
N ASP A 5 -5.18 -23.87 -9.48
CA ASP A 5 -4.65 -23.19 -8.27
C ASP A 5 -3.54 -23.98 -7.59
N ARG A 6 -3.66 -25.32 -7.57
CA ARG A 6 -2.63 -26.21 -7.03
C ARG A 6 -1.31 -26.08 -7.78
N ARG A 7 -1.33 -25.94 -9.11
CA ARG A 7 -0.11 -25.76 -9.91
C ARG A 7 0.50 -24.39 -9.66
N VAL A 8 -0.31 -23.34 -9.56
CA VAL A 8 0.17 -22.00 -9.21
C VAL A 8 0.85 -22.02 -7.84
N TRP A 9 0.20 -22.63 -6.84
CA TRP A 9 0.75 -22.76 -5.50
C TRP A 9 2.06 -23.55 -5.48
N TYR A 10 2.09 -24.70 -6.17
CA TYR A 10 3.29 -25.53 -6.26
C TYR A 10 4.45 -24.76 -6.90
N THR A 11 4.24 -24.09 -8.03
CA THR A 11 5.31 -23.34 -8.70
C THR A 11 5.79 -22.14 -7.88
N LEU A 12 4.88 -21.41 -7.24
CA LEU A 12 5.28 -20.28 -6.37
C LEU A 12 6.06 -20.77 -5.15
N HIS A 13 5.62 -21.84 -4.50
CA HIS A 13 6.17 -22.29 -3.21
C HIS A 13 7.39 -23.21 -3.35
N GLU A 14 7.32 -24.20 -4.24
CA GLU A 14 8.34 -25.24 -4.40
C GLU A 14 9.39 -24.87 -5.45
N ASP A 15 8.99 -24.35 -6.61
CA ASP A 15 9.95 -24.04 -7.69
C ASP A 15 10.63 -22.68 -7.48
N LEU A 16 9.87 -21.67 -7.02
CA LEU A 16 10.35 -20.29 -6.88
C LEU A 16 10.68 -19.90 -5.42
N HIS A 17 10.33 -20.73 -4.44
CA HIS A 17 10.51 -20.45 -3.01
C HIS A 17 9.91 -19.10 -2.55
N LEU A 18 8.85 -18.66 -3.24
CA LEU A 18 8.09 -17.46 -2.95
C LEU A 18 6.93 -17.81 -2.03
N HIS A 19 7.09 -17.49 -0.75
CA HIS A 19 5.97 -17.59 0.19
C HIS A 19 5.00 -16.42 -0.01
N PRO A 20 3.69 -16.60 0.23
CA PRO A 20 2.68 -15.56 -0.01
C PRO A 20 2.97 -14.21 0.66
N TYR A 21 3.60 -14.22 1.84
CA TYR A 21 3.99 -13.00 2.57
C TYR A 21 5.22 -12.29 1.98
N LYS A 22 5.97 -12.92 1.07
CA LYS A 22 7.10 -12.32 0.34
C LYS A 22 6.68 -11.73 -1.01
N ILE A 23 5.44 -11.99 -1.45
CA ILE A 23 4.92 -11.50 -2.73
C ILE A 23 4.05 -10.28 -2.44
N GLN A 24 4.61 -9.10 -2.68
CA GLN A 24 3.87 -7.85 -2.65
C GLN A 24 3.60 -7.42 -4.08
N MET A 25 2.33 -7.23 -4.44
CA MET A 25 2.00 -6.57 -5.70
C MET A 25 2.43 -5.11 -5.60
N VAL A 26 3.30 -4.69 -6.51
CA VAL A 26 3.73 -3.30 -6.67
C VAL A 26 3.23 -2.77 -8.00
N GLN A 27 3.07 -1.46 -8.12
CA GLN A 27 2.85 -0.86 -9.43
C GLN A 27 4.09 -1.08 -10.30
N GLY A 28 3.89 -1.45 -11.57
CA GLY A 28 4.98 -1.55 -12.52
C GLY A 28 5.47 -0.15 -12.88
N LEU A 29 6.68 0.20 -12.44
CA LEU A 29 7.31 1.47 -12.77
C LEU A 29 7.77 1.46 -14.23
N LEU A 30 7.46 2.53 -14.96
CA LEU A 30 8.07 2.80 -16.25
C LEU A 30 9.51 3.30 -16.03
N PRO A 31 10.43 3.08 -16.99
CA PRO A 31 11.81 3.56 -16.86
C PRO A 31 11.92 5.07 -16.58
N LEU A 32 10.95 5.85 -17.06
CA LEU A 32 10.89 7.29 -16.85
C LEU A 32 10.49 7.66 -15.40
N ASP A 33 9.68 6.84 -14.74
CA ASP A 33 9.19 7.11 -13.38
C ASP A 33 10.36 7.16 -12.40
N LEU A 34 11.32 6.25 -12.55
CA LEU A 34 12.55 6.23 -11.76
C LEU A 34 13.34 7.56 -11.86
N ILE A 35 13.44 8.12 -13.07
CA ILE A 35 14.14 9.39 -13.29
C ILE A 35 13.39 10.53 -12.60
N GLN A 36 12.06 10.56 -12.73
CA GLN A 36 11.22 11.59 -12.12
C GLN A 36 11.25 11.53 -10.60
N GLU A 37 11.17 10.33 -10.02
CA GLU A 37 11.27 10.11 -8.57
C GLU A 37 12.61 10.60 -8.00
N VAL A 38 13.73 10.22 -8.63
CA VAL A 38 15.07 10.67 -8.19
C VAL A 38 15.20 12.19 -8.27
N GLN A 39 14.72 12.80 -9.35
CA GLN A 39 14.77 14.25 -9.51
C GLN A 39 13.90 14.98 -8.50
N PHE A 40 12.70 14.46 -8.22
CA PHE A 40 11.81 15.00 -7.21
C PHE A 40 12.46 14.92 -5.82
N CYS A 41 12.94 13.74 -5.42
CA CYS A 41 13.57 13.53 -4.13
C CYS A 41 14.80 14.42 -3.94
N SER A 42 15.65 14.54 -4.96
CA SER A 42 16.84 15.40 -4.91
C SER A 42 16.47 16.88 -4.70
N LYS A 43 15.41 17.36 -5.36
CA LYS A 43 14.91 18.73 -5.20
C LYS A 43 14.29 18.94 -3.81
N LEU A 44 13.49 17.98 -3.35
CA LEU A 44 12.84 18.06 -2.05
C LEU A 44 13.89 18.10 -0.92
N LEU A 45 14.93 17.27 -1.00
CA LEU A 45 16.05 17.28 -0.05
C LEU A 45 16.75 18.64 -0.02
N LEU A 46 17.06 19.22 -1.18
CA LEU A 46 17.65 20.55 -1.25
C LEU A 46 16.75 21.61 -0.61
N VAL A 47 15.43 21.53 -0.80
CA VAL A 47 14.47 22.46 -0.19
C VAL A 47 14.42 22.28 1.33
N ILE A 48 14.49 21.04 1.82
CA ILE A 48 14.55 20.74 3.26
C ILE A 48 15.84 21.31 3.87
N ASP A 49 16.98 21.12 3.22
CA ASP A 49 18.27 21.61 3.71
C ASP A 49 18.36 23.14 3.71
N THR A 50 17.68 23.81 2.77
CA THR A 50 17.69 25.27 2.64
C THR A 50 16.60 25.97 3.44
N ASN A 51 15.55 25.27 3.85
CA ASN A 51 14.44 25.80 4.63
C ASN A 51 14.00 24.82 5.73
N SER A 52 14.49 25.06 6.95
CA SER A 52 14.18 24.21 8.13
C SER A 52 12.69 24.14 8.47
N GLU A 53 11.91 25.14 8.07
CA GLU A 53 10.48 25.25 8.40
C GLU A 53 9.58 24.58 7.35
N ILE A 54 10.11 24.09 6.23
CA ILE A 54 9.29 23.55 5.14
C ILE A 54 8.46 22.34 5.61
N LEU A 55 9.04 21.49 6.46
CA LEU A 55 8.37 20.29 6.98
C LEU A 55 7.29 20.66 8.01
N HIS A 56 7.47 21.73 8.76
CA HIS A 56 6.48 22.23 9.71
C HIS A 56 5.21 22.77 9.03
N HIS A 57 5.34 23.20 7.77
CA HIS A 57 4.23 23.72 6.97
C HIS A 57 3.72 22.74 5.91
N LEU A 58 4.34 21.56 5.78
CA LEU A 58 3.93 20.55 4.81
C LEU A 58 2.67 19.83 5.27
N ILE A 59 1.58 19.97 4.52
CA ILE A 59 0.33 19.25 4.73
C ILE A 59 0.10 18.33 3.54
N MET A 60 -0.06 17.03 3.80
CA MET A 60 -0.35 16.02 2.79
C MET A 60 -1.77 15.49 2.96
N SER A 61 -2.44 15.21 1.85
CA SER A 61 -3.78 14.63 1.81
C SER A 61 -3.82 13.54 0.75
N ASP A 62 -4.57 12.49 1.01
CA ASP A 62 -4.85 11.41 0.06
C ASP A 62 -6.31 10.94 0.20
N LYS A 63 -6.84 10.31 -0.85
CA LYS A 63 -8.18 9.72 -0.86
C LYS A 63 -8.10 8.21 -0.72
N ALA A 64 -8.60 7.70 0.39
CA ALA A 64 -8.82 6.28 0.58
C ALA A 64 -10.29 5.89 0.32
N HIS A 65 -10.49 4.71 -0.27
CA HIS A 65 -11.81 4.09 -0.41
C HIS A 65 -12.00 3.05 0.69
N PHE A 66 -13.06 3.20 1.48
CA PHE A 66 -13.43 2.24 2.52
C PHE A 66 -14.63 1.42 2.06
N HIS A 67 -14.48 0.09 2.07
CA HIS A 67 -15.56 -0.83 1.75
C HIS A 67 -16.12 -1.42 3.06
N PHE A 68 -17.41 -1.24 3.29
CA PHE A 68 -18.11 -1.93 4.37
C PHE A 68 -18.41 -3.36 3.92
N MET A 69 -18.04 -4.33 4.75
CA MET A 69 -18.37 -5.73 4.51
C MET A 69 -19.59 -6.06 5.38
N ASP A 70 -20.74 -6.28 4.75
CA ASP A 70 -22.01 -6.65 5.42
C ASP A 70 -22.04 -8.11 5.92
N THR A 71 -20.95 -8.85 5.75
CA THR A 71 -20.86 -10.20 6.31
C THR A 71 -20.63 -10.12 7.81
N PRO A 72 -21.44 -10.82 8.63
CA PRO A 72 -21.16 -10.95 10.05
C PRO A 72 -19.85 -11.73 10.18
N ILE A 73 -18.76 -11.00 10.37
CA ILE A 73 -17.52 -11.55 10.91
C ILE A 73 -17.94 -12.11 12.25
N ASN A 74 -17.82 -13.42 12.45
CA ASN A 74 -18.09 -14.08 13.73
C ASN A 74 -17.00 -13.62 14.72
N ARG A 75 -17.09 -12.38 15.17
CA ARG A 75 -16.27 -11.79 16.22
C ARG A 75 -16.84 -12.37 17.49
N THR A 76 -16.14 -13.33 18.07
CA THR A 76 -16.34 -13.71 19.47
C THR A 76 -16.13 -12.46 20.31
N SER A 77 -17.25 -11.82 20.63
CA SER A 77 -17.52 -10.88 21.72
C SER A 77 -16.33 -10.08 22.27
N ASP A 78 -16.27 -8.80 21.93
CA ASP A 78 -16.31 -7.80 22.99
C ASP A 78 -17.05 -6.54 22.53
N THR A 79 -17.93 -6.10 23.41
CA THR A 79 -19.01 -5.12 23.25
C THR A 79 -18.45 -3.70 23.33
N GLY A 80 -18.59 -2.94 22.23
CA GLY A 80 -18.29 -1.51 22.23
C GLY A 80 -18.74 -0.86 20.92
N GLN A 81 -20.04 -0.62 20.78
CA GLN A 81 -20.59 0.13 19.65
C GLN A 81 -19.95 1.53 19.57
N LYS A 82 -19.08 1.76 18.59
CA LYS A 82 -18.71 3.10 18.14
C LYS A 82 -19.38 3.35 16.80
N LYS A 83 -20.50 4.08 16.85
CA LYS A 83 -21.16 4.68 15.67
C LYS A 83 -20.24 5.81 15.18
N ILE A 84 -19.65 5.64 14.01
CA ILE A 84 -18.99 6.75 13.30
C ILE A 84 -20.08 7.44 12.47
N HIS A 85 -20.35 8.70 12.78
CA HIS A 85 -21.27 9.54 12.02
C HIS A 85 -20.47 10.19 10.88
N THR A 86 -20.91 9.98 9.64
CA THR A 86 -20.35 10.64 8.47
C THR A 86 -21.33 11.73 8.04
N TYR A 87 -20.83 12.96 7.86
CA TYR A 87 -21.57 14.13 7.38
C TYR A 87 -22.00 13.98 5.93
#